data_AF-A0A4S4N3I1-F1
#
_entry.id   AF-A0A4S4N3I1-F1
#
_cell.length_a   1.000
_cell.length_b   1.000
_cell.length_c   1.000
_cell.angle_alpha   90.00
_cell.angle_beta   90.00
_cell.angle_gamma   90.00
#
_symmetry.space_group_name_H-M   'P 1'
#
loop_
_entity.id
_entity.type
_entity.pdbx_description
1 polymer ?
#
loop_
_entity_poly.entity_id
_entity_poly.type
_entity_poly.pdbx_seq_one_letter_code
_entity_poly.pdbx_strand_id
1 'polypeptide(L)'
;MTSMLRTQPSLKPLILSLIPRPSLDTATQAIAQAAKKLLDAFPYSNGMGGSMASHTSSAFGSGSSGSTSSAYGYGFGRPSSSFGGQPMAASQTGGMREEYIRSRLSPHISEYVSVCFSYLPYFSNLTLSTEQGQRYSENQSHASALQSQHKDRSHPSETFLFLHAIISGVLSQPSLTRASLIPILLPRLRDEWIAWIERVDEVVNRQGGMFGHETVKTWERGLDEFAQAHGNGVEVMREARDLWVAKVGWLVGRQV
;
A
#
# COMPACT_ATOMS: atom_id res chain seq x y z
N MET A 1 -16.76 12.97 22.08
CA MET A 1 -17.89 12.67 21.15
C MET A 1 -18.32 11.20 21.18
N THR A 2 -17.40 10.23 21.03
CA THR A 2 -17.70 8.78 21.10
C THR A 2 -18.40 8.34 22.41
N SER A 3 -18.14 9.02 23.53
CA SER A 3 -18.81 8.78 24.82
C SER A 3 -20.30 9.21 24.85
N MET A 4 -20.70 10.25 24.09
CA MET A 4 -22.12 10.68 23.98
C MET A 4 -22.92 9.81 23.00
N LEU A 5 -22.30 9.32 21.94
CA LEU A 5 -22.92 8.36 21.00
C LEU A 5 -23.20 7.00 21.67
N ARG A 6 -22.50 6.69 22.76
CA ARG A 6 -22.69 5.45 23.53
C ARG A 6 -23.84 5.55 24.54
N THR A 7 -24.15 6.76 25.02
CA THR A 7 -25.20 7.03 26.01
C THR A 7 -26.56 7.33 25.41
N GLN A 8 -26.64 7.85 24.18
CA GLN A 8 -27.91 8.04 23.45
C GLN A 8 -27.80 7.53 21.99
N PRO A 9 -28.19 6.28 21.70
CA PRO A 9 -28.10 5.71 20.35
C PRO A 9 -29.10 6.33 19.35
N SER A 10 -30.14 7.03 19.82
CA SER A 10 -31.15 7.70 19.00
C SER A 10 -30.66 8.97 18.30
N LEU A 11 -29.56 9.58 18.77
CA LEU A 11 -28.93 10.75 18.13
C LEU A 11 -28.01 10.37 16.96
N LYS A 12 -27.63 9.09 16.83
CA LYS A 12 -26.76 8.58 15.76
C LYS A 12 -27.30 8.87 14.36
N PRO A 13 -28.55 8.52 13.99
CA PRO A 13 -29.06 8.76 12.63
C PRO A 13 -29.20 10.25 12.29
N LEU A 14 -29.37 11.12 13.29
CA LEU A 14 -29.55 12.56 13.10
C LEU A 14 -28.20 13.29 12.96
N ILE A 15 -27.17 12.85 13.70
CA ILE A 15 -25.79 13.35 13.54
C ILE A 15 -25.17 12.81 12.24
N LEU A 16 -25.40 11.54 11.88
CA LEU A 16 -24.88 10.98 10.64
C LEU A 16 -25.53 11.60 9.40
N SER A 17 -26.81 12.01 9.45
CA SER A 17 -27.45 12.75 8.35
C SER A 17 -26.93 14.20 8.20
N LEU A 18 -26.24 14.74 9.21
CA LEU A 18 -25.65 16.08 9.22
C LEU A 18 -24.17 16.08 8.78
N ILE A 19 -23.52 14.92 8.67
CA ILE A 19 -22.14 14.83 8.21
C ILE A 19 -22.15 14.69 6.68
N PRO A 20 -21.59 15.64 5.93
CA PRO A 20 -21.52 15.53 4.48
C PRO A 20 -20.63 14.34 4.08
N ARG A 21 -21.08 13.57 3.08
CA ARG A 21 -20.27 12.49 2.48
C ARG A 21 -18.94 13.09 2.01
N PRO A 22 -17.79 12.52 2.40
CA PRO A 22 -16.50 13.02 1.91
C PRO A 22 -16.45 12.88 0.39
N SER A 23 -15.96 13.93 -0.28
CA SER A 23 -15.81 13.90 -1.74
C SER A 23 -14.73 12.90 -2.16
N LEU A 24 -14.83 12.38 -3.38
CA LEU A 24 -13.80 11.52 -3.96
C LEU A 24 -12.44 12.21 -3.98
N ASP A 25 -12.39 13.50 -4.30
CA ASP A 25 -11.16 14.29 -4.30
C ASP A 25 -10.54 14.36 -2.91
N THR A 26 -11.35 14.60 -1.87
CA THR A 26 -10.87 14.61 -0.48
C THR A 26 -10.30 13.25 -0.08
N ALA A 27 -10.98 12.16 -0.43
CA ALA A 27 -10.55 10.81 -0.09
C ALA A 27 -9.25 10.42 -0.81
N THR A 28 -9.16 10.69 -2.12
CA THR A 28 -7.97 10.40 -2.93
C THR A 28 -6.78 11.26 -2.52
N GLN A 29 -6.99 12.55 -2.22
CA GLN A 29 -5.94 13.43 -1.68
C GLN A 29 -5.45 12.95 -0.32
N ALA A 30 -6.35 12.52 0.58
CA ALA A 30 -5.97 11.98 1.88
C ALA A 30 -5.12 10.70 1.75
N ILE A 31 -5.50 9.80 0.82
CA ILE A 31 -4.72 8.60 0.50
C ILE A 31 -3.34 8.98 -0.05
N ALA A 32 -3.28 9.92 -1.00
CA ALA A 32 -2.02 10.38 -1.59
C ALA A 32 -1.09 11.02 -0.56
N GLN A 33 -1.63 11.85 0.35
CA GLN A 33 -0.87 12.43 1.44
C GLN A 33 -0.34 11.37 2.41
N ALA A 34 -1.18 10.39 2.78
CA ALA A 34 -0.76 9.30 3.66
C ALA A 34 0.30 8.40 2.98
N ALA A 35 0.15 8.10 1.69
CA ALA A 35 1.15 7.36 0.91
C ALA A 35 2.48 8.11 0.84
N LYS A 36 2.43 9.44 0.64
CA LYS A 36 3.63 10.29 0.63
C LYS A 36 4.31 10.31 1.99
N LYS A 37 3.56 10.51 3.09
CA LYS A 37 4.12 10.45 4.45
C LYS A 37 4.80 9.10 4.73
N LEU A 38 4.18 8.01 4.28
CA LEU A 38 4.74 6.67 4.42
C LEU A 38 6.06 6.50 3.64
N LEU A 39 6.11 7.06 2.43
CA LEU A 39 7.31 7.06 1.60
C LEU A 39 8.42 7.93 2.18
N ASP A 40 8.10 9.13 2.67
CA ASP A 40 9.03 10.07 3.31
C ASP A 40 9.59 9.51 4.64
N ALA A 41 8.80 8.67 5.33
CA ALA A 41 9.23 7.98 6.55
C ALA A 41 10.18 6.80 6.26
N PHE A 42 10.28 6.36 4.99
CA PHE A 42 11.19 5.29 4.63
C PHE A 42 12.63 5.79 4.79
N PRO A 43 13.46 5.11 5.60
CA PRO A 43 14.85 5.49 5.72
C PRO A 43 15.57 5.12 4.42
N TYR A 44 15.66 6.08 3.51
CA TYR A 44 16.74 6.09 2.53
C TYR A 44 18.02 5.94 3.34
N SER A 45 18.86 4.98 2.96
CA SER A 45 20.15 4.77 3.60
C SER A 45 20.79 6.13 3.84
N ASN A 46 20.92 6.54 5.11
CA ASN A 46 21.99 7.44 5.48
C ASN A 46 23.23 6.82 4.84
N GLY A 47 23.82 7.53 3.87
CA GLY A 47 25.09 7.16 3.32
C GLY A 47 26.03 6.93 4.49
N MET A 48 26.42 5.69 4.70
CA MET A 48 27.66 5.37 5.40
C MET A 48 28.78 5.87 4.48
N GLY A 49 29.02 7.17 4.52
CA GLY A 49 29.78 7.90 3.49
C GLY A 49 29.61 9.41 3.63
N GLY A 50 29.66 9.93 4.86
CA GLY A 50 29.67 11.35 5.16
C GLY A 50 30.77 11.60 6.19
N SER A 51 31.87 12.14 5.71
CA SER A 51 33.09 12.49 6.44
C SER A 51 32.84 13.01 7.84
N MET A 52 33.57 12.47 8.81
CA MET A 52 33.88 13.19 10.04
C MET A 52 34.33 14.60 9.65
N ALA A 53 33.58 15.59 10.14
CA ALA A 53 34.01 16.97 10.15
C ALA A 53 35.39 17.01 10.81
N SER A 54 36.41 17.29 10.00
CA SER A 54 37.75 17.56 10.47
C SER A 54 37.69 18.85 11.29
N HIS A 55 37.76 18.71 12.60
CA HIS A 55 38.12 19.82 13.46
C HIS A 55 39.60 20.13 13.17
N THR A 56 39.85 21.14 12.34
CA THR A 56 41.17 21.73 12.18
C THR A 56 41.57 22.39 13.49
N SER A 57 42.28 21.62 14.33
CA SER A 57 43.11 22.17 15.39
C SER A 57 44.47 22.53 14.79
N SER A 58 44.81 23.80 14.92
CA SER A 58 46.10 24.39 14.61
C SER A 58 47.19 23.75 15.48
N ALA A 59 48.10 22.99 14.86
CA ALA A 59 49.32 22.52 15.52
C ALA A 59 50.55 22.80 14.64
N PHE A 60 51.39 23.67 15.18
CA PHE A 60 52.71 24.09 14.73
C PHE A 60 53.68 22.90 14.79
N GLY A 61 54.45 22.61 13.74
CA GLY A 61 55.41 21.51 13.76
C GLY A 61 56.41 21.55 12.59
N SER A 62 57.61 22.04 12.89
CA SER A 62 58.76 22.22 12.00
C SER A 62 59.66 20.97 11.95
N GLY A 63 60.27 20.71 10.78
CA GLY A 63 61.45 19.83 10.59
C GLY A 63 61.11 18.37 10.28
N SER A 64 61.91 17.58 9.58
CA SER A 64 63.17 17.77 8.86
C SER A 64 63.40 16.52 7.99
N SER A 65 64.14 16.69 6.91
CA SER A 65 64.81 15.66 6.09
C SER A 65 65.46 14.51 6.88
N GLY A 66 65.47 13.30 6.32
CA GLY A 66 66.33 12.21 6.81
C GLY A 66 66.19 10.91 6.02
N SER A 67 67.26 10.54 5.32
CA SER A 67 67.45 9.36 4.48
C SER A 67 67.91 8.11 5.25
N THR A 68 67.80 6.95 4.59
CA THR A 68 68.65 5.73 4.70
C THR A 68 68.74 4.96 6.02
N SER A 69 68.35 3.66 6.00
CA SER A 69 69.29 2.53 6.21
C SER A 69 68.57 1.17 6.18
N SER A 70 69.10 0.27 5.36
CA SER A 70 68.91 -1.18 5.39
C SER A 70 69.58 -1.83 6.61
N ALA A 71 68.98 -2.90 7.15
CA ALA A 71 69.56 -4.26 7.19
C ALA A 71 69.26 -5.09 8.47
N TYR A 72 69.15 -6.40 8.23
CA TYR A 72 69.26 -7.54 9.15
C TYR A 72 68.05 -7.92 10.02
N GLY A 73 67.32 -8.93 9.55
CA GLY A 73 66.44 -9.77 10.35
C GLY A 73 66.35 -11.18 9.75
N TYR A 74 67.18 -12.10 10.26
CA TYR A 74 67.19 -13.52 9.91
C TYR A 74 65.98 -14.22 10.53
N GLY A 75 65.18 -14.92 9.71
CA GLY A 75 64.08 -15.78 10.17
C GLY A 75 63.83 -16.92 9.19
N PHE A 76 64.41 -18.09 9.49
CA PHE A 76 64.18 -19.35 8.79
C PHE A 76 62.82 -19.96 9.19
N GLY A 77 61.96 -20.23 8.21
CA GLY A 77 60.71 -20.99 8.38
C GLY A 77 59.91 -21.09 7.07
N ARG A 78 60.05 -22.22 6.37
CA ARG A 78 59.23 -22.68 5.22
C ARG A 78 58.55 -24.00 5.65
N PRO A 79 57.61 -24.62 4.89
CA PRO A 79 56.50 -24.14 4.05
C PRO A 79 55.20 -24.98 4.25
N SER A 80 54.22 -24.84 3.34
CA SER A 80 52.98 -25.65 3.12
C SER A 80 51.81 -25.35 4.07
N SER A 81 50.53 -25.33 3.69
CA SER A 81 49.81 -25.87 2.53
C SER A 81 48.45 -25.17 2.38
N SER A 82 47.94 -25.16 1.15
CA SER A 82 46.59 -24.79 0.71
C SER A 82 45.46 -25.21 1.67
N PHE A 83 44.55 -24.28 1.99
CA PHE A 83 43.16 -24.59 2.30
C PHE A 83 42.27 -23.40 1.92
N GLY A 84 41.23 -23.68 1.13
CA GLY A 84 40.32 -22.69 0.58
C GLY A 84 39.56 -21.91 1.65
N GLY A 85 39.69 -20.59 1.61
CA GLY A 85 38.76 -19.67 2.27
C GLY A 85 37.63 -19.34 1.31
N GLN A 86 36.47 -19.95 1.53
CA GLN A 86 35.21 -19.54 0.90
C GLN A 86 34.96 -18.04 1.17
N PRO A 87 34.40 -17.28 0.23
CA PRO A 87 33.77 -16.02 0.56
C PRO A 87 32.49 -16.32 1.34
N MET A 88 32.55 -16.27 2.67
CA MET A 88 31.37 -16.32 3.52
C MET A 88 30.47 -15.14 3.16
N ALA A 89 29.27 -15.47 2.68
CA ALA A 89 28.26 -14.57 2.21
C ALA A 89 27.91 -13.49 3.26
N ALA A 90 28.00 -12.23 2.84
CA ALA A 90 27.30 -11.13 3.47
C ALA A 90 25.78 -11.35 3.35
N SER A 91 25.14 -11.92 4.37
CA SER A 91 23.69 -12.17 4.37
C SER A 91 22.99 -11.96 5.73
N GLN A 92 23.72 -11.68 6.82
CA GLN A 92 23.10 -11.55 8.15
C GLN A 92 22.81 -10.11 8.62
N THR A 93 23.36 -9.08 7.96
CA THR A 93 23.12 -7.67 8.32
C THR A 93 21.81 -7.09 7.78
N GLY A 94 21.13 -7.80 6.87
CA GLY A 94 19.83 -7.38 6.32
C GLY A 94 18.67 -7.53 7.31
N GLY A 95 18.58 -8.66 8.02
CA GLY A 95 17.42 -9.00 8.85
C GLY A 95 17.18 -8.06 10.04
N MET A 96 18.22 -7.73 10.81
CA MET A 96 18.09 -6.79 11.94
C MET A 96 17.75 -5.36 11.48
N ARG A 97 18.29 -4.95 10.33
CA ARG A 97 17.99 -3.66 9.72
C ARG A 97 16.54 -3.59 9.26
N GLU A 98 16.06 -4.63 8.58
CA GLU A 98 14.67 -4.70 8.09
C GLU A 98 13.66 -4.67 9.23
N GLU A 99 13.94 -5.34 10.34
CA GLU A 99 13.05 -5.32 11.52
C GLU A 99 12.97 -3.93 12.16
N TYR A 100 14.11 -3.23 12.27
CA TYR A 100 14.13 -1.84 12.73
C TYR A 100 13.35 -0.91 11.78
N ILE A 101 13.54 -1.06 10.46
CA ILE A 101 12.81 -0.28 9.45
C ILE A 101 11.31 -0.57 9.56
N ARG A 102 10.91 -1.83 9.70
CA ARG A 102 9.52 -2.25 9.86
C ARG A 102 8.90 -1.65 11.12
N SER A 103 9.61 -1.68 12.25
CA SER A 103 9.15 -1.07 13.51
C SER A 103 8.89 0.43 13.35
N ARG A 104 9.80 1.16 12.66
CA ARG A 104 9.66 2.59 12.40
C ARG A 104 8.54 2.92 11.42
N LEU A 105 8.31 2.06 10.42
CA LEU A 105 7.25 2.24 9.44
C LEU A 105 5.87 1.83 9.97
N SER A 106 5.81 0.94 10.96
CA SER A 106 4.57 0.44 11.57
C SER A 106 3.51 1.52 11.88
N PRO A 107 3.82 2.64 12.57
CA PRO A 107 2.84 3.69 12.81
C PRO A 107 2.32 4.34 11.52
N HIS A 108 3.18 4.56 10.53
CA HIS A 108 2.80 5.16 9.24
C HIS A 108 1.99 4.18 8.37
N ILE A 109 2.30 2.88 8.44
CA ILE A 109 1.52 1.81 7.82
C ILE A 109 0.12 1.79 8.45
N SER A 110 0.02 1.86 9.78
CA SER A 110 -1.26 1.90 10.49
C SER A 110 -2.07 3.15 10.13
N GLU A 111 -1.44 4.32 10.05
CA GLU A 111 -2.09 5.55 9.59
C GLU A 111 -2.63 5.40 8.16
N TYR A 112 -1.80 4.91 7.22
CA TYR A 112 -2.21 4.71 5.83
C TYR A 112 -3.39 3.74 5.69
N VAL A 113 -3.31 2.58 6.36
CA VAL A 113 -4.38 1.58 6.38
C VAL A 113 -5.66 2.16 7.00
N SER A 114 -5.52 2.89 8.11
CA SER A 114 -6.65 3.54 8.77
C SER A 114 -7.33 4.56 7.87
N VAL A 115 -6.57 5.40 7.16
CA VAL A 115 -7.10 6.35 6.18
C VAL A 115 -7.86 5.60 5.08
N CYS A 116 -7.25 4.58 4.45
CA CYS A 116 -7.89 3.81 3.39
C CYS A 116 -9.24 3.21 3.85
N PHE A 117 -9.25 2.54 5.01
CA PHE A 117 -10.46 1.87 5.52
C PHE A 117 -11.48 2.81 6.18
N SER A 118 -11.09 4.04 6.55
CA SER A 118 -12.04 5.05 7.02
C SER A 118 -12.90 5.61 5.88
N TYR A 119 -12.31 5.75 4.69
CA TYR A 119 -13.01 6.23 3.49
C TYR A 119 -13.67 5.12 2.68
N LEU A 120 -13.17 3.87 2.76
CA LEU A 120 -13.69 2.73 2.00
C LEU A 120 -15.22 2.54 2.09
N PRO A 121 -15.88 2.65 3.27
CA PRO A 121 -17.33 2.45 3.37
C PRO A 121 -18.17 3.40 2.50
N TYR A 122 -17.66 4.59 2.18
CA TYR A 122 -18.37 5.59 1.37
C TYR A 122 -18.32 5.33 -0.13
N PHE A 123 -17.46 4.40 -0.58
CA PHE A 123 -17.25 4.06 -1.99
C PHE A 123 -17.41 2.55 -2.26
N SER A 124 -17.75 1.78 -1.24
CA SER A 124 -17.88 0.32 -1.30
C SER A 124 -19.13 -0.09 -2.07
N ASN A 125 -18.97 -1.11 -2.94
CA ASN A 125 -20.08 -1.74 -3.66
C ASN A 125 -20.52 -3.05 -3.01
N LEU A 126 -19.89 -3.45 -1.89
CA LEU A 126 -20.35 -4.58 -1.09
C LEU A 126 -21.71 -4.25 -0.50
N THR A 127 -22.75 -4.62 -1.22
CA THR A 127 -24.06 -4.78 -0.64
C THR A 127 -24.02 -6.00 0.26
N LEU A 128 -24.29 -5.82 1.55
CA LEU A 128 -24.86 -6.88 2.37
C LEU A 128 -26.18 -7.29 1.67
N SER A 129 -26.08 -8.26 0.76
CA SER A 129 -27.21 -8.86 0.07
C SER A 129 -28.16 -9.46 1.11
N THR A 130 -29.10 -8.64 1.58
CA THR A 130 -30.19 -9.09 2.43
C THR A 130 -31.37 -9.43 1.53
N GLU A 131 -31.22 -10.51 0.76
CA GLU A 131 -32.36 -11.21 0.13
C GLU A 131 -32.44 -12.68 0.52
N GLN A 132 -31.70 -13.12 1.54
CA GLN A 132 -31.97 -14.39 2.20
C GLN A 132 -32.01 -14.19 3.71
N GLY A 133 -33.15 -14.56 4.29
CA GLY A 133 -33.54 -14.20 5.63
C GLY A 133 -32.70 -14.81 6.75
N GLN A 134 -33.01 -14.31 7.93
CA GLN A 134 -32.66 -14.79 9.27
C GLN A 134 -31.35 -14.24 9.89
N ARG A 135 -31.60 -13.32 10.84
CA ARG A 135 -31.18 -13.33 12.26
C ARG A 135 -29.69 -13.47 12.57
N TYR A 136 -29.28 -12.62 13.53
CA TYR A 136 -27.99 -12.55 14.25
C TYR A 136 -26.90 -11.71 13.59
N SER A 137 -26.81 -10.43 13.99
CA SER A 137 -25.62 -9.89 14.67
C SER A 137 -25.90 -8.46 15.16
N GLU A 138 -25.91 -8.27 16.48
CA GLU A 138 -25.97 -6.96 17.17
C GLU A 138 -24.72 -6.08 16.98
N ASN A 139 -23.83 -6.43 16.04
CA ASN A 139 -22.64 -5.65 15.71
C ASN A 139 -22.81 -4.93 14.36
N GLN A 140 -23.87 -4.13 14.22
CA GLN A 140 -23.97 -3.16 13.13
C GLN A 140 -22.81 -2.17 13.26
N SER A 141 -21.75 -2.46 12.50
CA SER A 141 -20.55 -1.65 12.44
C SER A 141 -20.93 -0.28 11.91
N HIS A 142 -20.31 0.78 12.44
CA HIS A 142 -20.51 2.17 12.04
C HIS A 142 -20.52 2.37 10.51
N ALA A 143 -19.76 1.55 9.78
CA ALA A 143 -19.73 1.47 8.32
C ALA A 143 -21.08 1.09 7.68
N SER A 144 -21.82 0.12 8.22
CA SER A 144 -23.12 -0.33 7.69
C SER A 144 -24.24 0.69 7.92
N ALA A 145 -24.16 1.46 9.02
CA ALA A 145 -25.07 2.57 9.29
C ALA A 145 -24.84 3.76 8.35
N LEU A 146 -23.58 4.07 8.03
CA LEU A 146 -23.23 5.09 7.03
C LEU A 146 -23.70 4.67 5.62
N GLN A 147 -23.47 3.42 5.22
CA GLN A 147 -23.88 2.90 3.91
C GLN A 147 -25.40 2.88 3.71
N SER A 148 -26.18 2.64 4.76
CA SER A 148 -27.65 2.61 4.68
C SER A 148 -28.30 4.00 4.68
N GLN A 149 -27.64 5.03 5.21
CA GLN A 149 -28.16 6.40 5.19
C GLN A 149 -27.83 7.15 3.89
N HIS A 150 -26.67 6.87 3.26
CA HIS A 150 -26.37 7.35 1.91
C HIS A 150 -27.01 6.40 0.88
N LYS A 151 -28.32 6.55 0.67
CA LYS A 151 -29.14 5.72 -0.24
C LYS A 151 -28.62 5.72 -1.70
N ASP A 152 -27.76 6.67 -2.04
CA ASP A 152 -26.98 6.70 -3.28
C ASP A 152 -25.76 5.79 -3.15
N ARG A 153 -25.86 4.56 -3.68
CA ARG A 153 -24.68 3.72 -3.92
C ARG A 153 -23.70 4.53 -4.77
N SER A 154 -22.42 4.51 -4.41
CA SER A 154 -21.37 5.20 -5.17
C SER A 154 -21.39 4.77 -6.64
N HIS A 155 -21.28 5.74 -7.55
CA HIS A 155 -21.23 5.43 -8.97
C HIS A 155 -20.01 4.55 -9.26
N PRO A 156 -20.10 3.51 -10.12
CA PRO A 156 -18.97 2.60 -10.37
C PRO A 156 -17.68 3.30 -10.78
N SER A 157 -17.75 4.45 -11.47
CA SER A 157 -16.57 5.29 -11.75
C SER A 157 -15.88 5.82 -10.49
N GLU A 158 -16.65 6.28 -9.50
CA GLU A 158 -16.09 6.80 -8.24
C GLU A 158 -15.40 5.68 -7.47
N THR A 159 -16.07 4.53 -7.35
CA THR A 159 -15.49 3.36 -6.68
C THR A 159 -14.21 2.91 -7.37
N PHE A 160 -14.20 2.83 -8.71
CA PHE A 160 -13.01 2.46 -9.46
C PHE A 160 -11.86 3.42 -9.15
N LEU A 161 -12.08 4.74 -9.24
CA LEU A 161 -11.04 5.74 -9.01
C LEU A 161 -10.48 5.66 -7.58
N PHE A 162 -11.36 5.42 -6.60
CA PHE A 162 -10.96 5.23 -5.21
C PHE A 162 -10.11 3.96 -5.02
N LEU A 163 -10.58 2.80 -5.50
CA LEU A 163 -9.85 1.54 -5.40
C LEU A 163 -8.51 1.59 -6.15
N HIS A 164 -8.51 2.20 -7.34
CA HIS A 164 -7.31 2.45 -8.14
C HIS A 164 -6.31 3.31 -7.38
N ALA A 165 -6.74 4.39 -6.71
CA ALA A 165 -5.86 5.25 -5.92
C ALA A 165 -5.18 4.48 -4.77
N ILE A 166 -5.91 3.58 -4.10
CA ILE A 166 -5.33 2.73 -3.04
C ILE A 166 -4.27 1.79 -3.60
N ILE A 167 -4.59 1.05 -4.66
CA ILE A 167 -3.65 0.07 -5.24
C ILE A 167 -2.43 0.77 -5.83
N SER A 168 -2.61 1.86 -6.58
CA SER A 168 -1.53 2.69 -7.09
C SER A 168 -0.66 3.24 -5.96
N GLY A 169 -1.27 3.71 -4.87
CA GLY A 169 -0.58 4.13 -3.66
C GLY A 169 0.28 3.03 -3.05
N VAL A 170 -0.24 1.81 -2.94
CA VAL A 170 0.51 0.63 -2.45
C VAL A 170 1.66 0.26 -3.39
N LEU A 171 1.44 0.28 -4.71
CA LEU A 171 2.45 -0.04 -5.70
C LEU A 171 3.57 1.00 -5.76
N SER A 172 3.27 2.27 -5.46
CA SER A 172 4.29 3.34 -5.35
C SER A 172 5.24 3.19 -4.16
N GLN A 173 4.91 2.34 -3.17
CA GLN A 173 5.74 2.15 -1.98
C GLN A 173 6.96 1.25 -2.25
N PRO A 174 8.07 1.43 -1.49
CA PRO A 174 9.21 0.52 -1.50
C PRO A 174 8.81 -0.93 -1.19
N SER A 175 9.58 -1.91 -1.71
CA SER A 175 9.27 -3.34 -1.62
C SER A 175 9.03 -3.84 -0.18
N LEU A 176 9.85 -3.39 0.78
CA LEU A 176 9.70 -3.77 2.19
C LEU A 176 8.40 -3.26 2.82
N THR A 177 8.03 -2.00 2.52
CA THR A 177 6.77 -1.41 2.96
C THR A 177 5.59 -2.12 2.32
N ARG A 178 5.69 -2.38 1.01
CA ARG A 178 4.68 -3.10 0.25
C ARG A 178 4.42 -4.50 0.81
N ALA A 179 5.47 -5.26 1.11
CA ALA A 179 5.36 -6.59 1.72
C ALA A 179 4.64 -6.57 3.07
N SER A 180 4.69 -5.45 3.79
CA SER A 180 3.99 -5.27 5.07
C SER A 180 2.54 -4.81 4.88
N LEU A 181 2.25 -4.03 3.83
CA LEU A 181 0.91 -3.49 3.51
C LEU A 181 -0.04 -4.53 2.91
N ILE A 182 0.47 -5.32 1.97
CA ILE A 182 -0.32 -6.27 1.19
C ILE A 182 -1.10 -7.28 2.03
N PRO A 183 -0.52 -8.00 2.99
CA PRO A 183 -1.28 -8.98 3.76
C PRO A 183 -2.47 -8.36 4.53
N ILE A 184 -2.42 -7.06 4.81
CA ILE A 184 -3.46 -6.33 5.54
C ILE A 184 -4.53 -5.76 4.60
N LEU A 185 -4.11 -5.14 3.49
CA LEU A 185 -5.01 -4.42 2.59
C LEU A 185 -5.65 -5.33 1.53
N LEU A 186 -4.86 -6.22 0.94
CA LEU A 186 -5.22 -6.89 -0.30
C LEU A 186 -6.39 -7.88 -0.17
N PRO A 187 -6.55 -8.66 0.93
CA PRO A 187 -7.70 -9.52 1.09
C PRO A 187 -9.03 -8.76 1.04
N ARG A 188 -9.10 -7.60 1.70
CA ARG A 188 -10.32 -6.79 1.73
C ARG A 188 -10.55 -6.02 0.42
N LEU A 189 -9.48 -5.54 -0.21
CA LEU A 189 -9.59 -4.86 -1.51
C LEU A 189 -10.01 -5.82 -2.62
N ARG A 190 -9.60 -7.09 -2.55
CA ARG A 190 -10.07 -8.14 -3.48
C ARG A 190 -11.58 -8.18 -3.55
N ASP A 191 -12.23 -8.31 -2.40
CA ASP A 191 -13.67 -8.45 -2.31
C ASP A 191 -14.38 -7.22 -2.89
N GLU A 192 -13.82 -6.03 -2.64
CA GLU A 192 -14.32 -4.77 -3.19
C GLU A 192 -14.14 -4.65 -4.70
N TRP A 193 -13.00 -5.10 -5.24
CA TRP A 193 -12.76 -5.15 -6.69
C TRP A 193 -13.72 -6.12 -7.38
N ILE A 194 -13.93 -7.30 -6.80
CA ILE A 194 -14.90 -8.28 -7.32
C ILE A 194 -16.30 -7.67 -7.28
N ALA A 195 -16.74 -7.13 -6.14
CA ALA A 195 -18.06 -6.51 -6.00
C ALA A 195 -18.27 -5.33 -6.95
N TRP A 196 -17.23 -4.53 -7.21
CA TRP A 196 -17.27 -3.48 -8.21
C TRP A 196 -17.50 -4.04 -9.63
N ILE A 197 -16.79 -5.10 -10.02
CA ILE A 197 -16.99 -5.76 -11.33
C ILE A 197 -18.43 -6.29 -11.43
N GLU A 198 -18.92 -6.96 -10.39
CA GLU A 198 -20.31 -7.47 -10.37
C GLU A 198 -21.33 -6.35 -10.48
N ARG A 199 -21.05 -5.19 -9.86
CA ARG A 199 -21.91 -4.02 -10.00
C ARG A 199 -21.89 -3.47 -11.42
N VAL A 200 -20.74 -3.39 -12.08
CA VAL A 200 -20.67 -2.95 -13.48
C VAL A 200 -21.41 -3.92 -14.39
N ASP A 201 -21.19 -5.23 -14.22
CA ASP A 201 -21.91 -6.31 -14.91
C ASP A 201 -23.43 -6.15 -14.75
N GLU A 202 -23.92 -5.96 -13.53
CA GLU A 202 -25.34 -5.72 -13.27
C GLU A 202 -25.86 -4.44 -13.97
N VAL A 203 -25.14 -3.32 -13.87
CA VAL A 203 -25.56 -2.06 -14.51
C VAL A 203 -25.69 -2.23 -16.01
N VAL A 204 -24.69 -2.81 -16.65
CA VAL A 204 -24.63 -2.87 -18.11
C VAL A 204 -25.52 -3.98 -18.66
N ASN A 205 -25.38 -5.20 -18.13
CA ASN A 205 -26.02 -6.38 -18.70
C ASN A 205 -27.47 -6.57 -18.23
N ARG A 206 -27.85 -6.08 -17.03
CA ARG A 206 -29.22 -6.23 -16.49
C ARG A 206 -30.03 -4.95 -16.51
N GLN A 207 -29.42 -3.82 -16.19
CA GLN A 207 -30.12 -2.54 -16.06
C GLN A 207 -30.08 -1.73 -17.37
N GLY A 208 -29.30 -2.16 -18.38
CA GLY A 208 -29.15 -1.44 -19.65
C GLY A 208 -28.41 -0.11 -19.51
N GLY A 209 -27.65 0.07 -18.42
CA GLY A 209 -26.84 1.26 -18.20
C GLY A 209 -25.67 1.31 -19.17
N MET A 210 -25.27 2.52 -19.54
CA MET A 210 -24.19 2.76 -20.48
C MET A 210 -23.08 3.56 -19.81
N PHE A 211 -21.84 3.12 -19.99
CA PHE A 211 -20.65 3.88 -19.60
C PHE A 211 -19.97 4.42 -20.85
N GLY A 212 -19.43 5.64 -20.75
CA GLY A 212 -18.65 6.23 -21.83
C GLY A 212 -17.44 5.34 -22.17
N HIS A 213 -17.18 5.15 -23.45
CA HIS A 213 -16.10 4.29 -23.94
C HIS A 213 -14.73 4.62 -23.34
N GLU A 214 -14.37 5.91 -23.24
CA GLU A 214 -13.11 6.35 -22.64
C GLU A 214 -13.00 5.97 -21.16
N THR A 215 -14.12 6.01 -20.43
CA THR A 215 -14.18 5.59 -19.03
C THR A 215 -13.89 4.10 -18.90
N VAL A 216 -14.54 3.28 -19.73
CA VAL A 216 -14.34 1.82 -19.70
C VAL A 216 -12.92 1.44 -20.12
N LYS A 217 -12.35 2.11 -21.13
CA LYS A 217 -10.93 1.95 -21.51
C LYS A 217 -9.97 2.34 -20.39
N THR A 218 -10.29 3.39 -19.65
CA THR A 218 -9.50 3.79 -18.48
C THR A 218 -9.51 2.70 -17.42
N TRP A 219 -10.67 2.07 -17.18
CA TRP A 219 -10.80 0.97 -16.24
C TRP A 219 -10.01 -0.26 -16.67
N GLU A 220 -10.17 -0.67 -17.92
CA GLU A 220 -9.43 -1.77 -18.55
C GLU A 220 -7.92 -1.57 -18.41
N ARG A 221 -7.41 -0.39 -18.79
CA ARG A 221 -5.98 -0.08 -18.70
C ARG A 221 -5.47 -0.18 -17.27
N GLY A 222 -6.20 0.34 -16.29
CA GLY A 222 -5.83 0.25 -14.88
C GLY A 222 -5.80 -1.19 -14.37
N LEU A 223 -6.78 -2.00 -14.74
CA LEU A 223 -6.80 -3.43 -14.38
C LEU A 223 -5.65 -4.20 -15.02
N ASP A 224 -5.33 -3.93 -16.28
CA ASP A 224 -4.18 -4.55 -16.96
C ASP A 224 -2.85 -4.13 -16.35
N GLU A 225 -2.69 -2.84 -16.00
CA GLU A 225 -1.49 -2.34 -15.31
C GLU A 225 -1.26 -3.08 -14.00
N PHE A 226 -2.31 -3.26 -13.20
CA PHE A 226 -2.22 -4.00 -11.93
C PHE A 226 -1.99 -5.50 -12.14
N ALA A 227 -2.59 -6.11 -13.15
CA ALA A 227 -2.37 -7.52 -13.48
C ALA A 227 -0.95 -7.80 -14.00
N GLN A 228 -0.30 -6.82 -14.62
CA GLN A 228 1.07 -6.90 -15.12
C GLN A 228 2.14 -6.63 -14.05
N ALA A 229 1.78 -6.12 -12.88
CA ALA A 229 2.68 -5.83 -11.76
C ALA A 229 3.15 -7.11 -11.02
N HIS A 230 3.75 -8.06 -11.75
CA HIS A 230 4.20 -9.37 -11.27
C HIS A 230 5.24 -9.25 -10.14
N GLY A 231 5.16 -10.12 -9.14
CA GLY A 231 6.13 -10.21 -8.03
C GLY A 231 5.92 -9.16 -6.94
N ASN A 232 4.82 -8.42 -7.01
CA ASN A 232 4.51 -7.34 -6.08
C ASN A 232 3.39 -7.71 -5.11
N GLY A 233 2.95 -8.98 -5.00
CA GLY A 233 1.92 -9.41 -4.04
C GLY A 233 0.48 -9.00 -4.40
N VAL A 234 0.27 -8.56 -5.65
CA VAL A 234 -1.02 -8.13 -6.20
C VAL A 234 -1.54 -9.13 -7.24
N GLU A 235 -1.17 -10.40 -7.14
CA GLU A 235 -1.59 -11.46 -8.07
C GLU A 235 -3.11 -11.60 -8.12
N VAL A 236 -3.78 -11.26 -7.01
CA VAL A 236 -5.23 -11.17 -6.89
C VAL A 236 -5.85 -10.16 -7.87
N MET A 237 -5.11 -9.13 -8.28
CA MET A 237 -5.58 -8.19 -9.30
C MET A 237 -5.66 -8.83 -10.70
N ARG A 238 -4.90 -9.91 -10.95
CA ARG A 238 -5.07 -10.69 -12.18
C ARG A 238 -6.41 -11.40 -12.21
N GLU A 239 -6.83 -11.99 -11.09
CA GLU A 239 -8.15 -12.60 -10.97
C GLU A 239 -9.27 -11.58 -11.22
N ALA A 240 -9.17 -10.39 -10.63
CA ALA A 240 -10.12 -9.31 -10.88
C ALA A 240 -10.15 -8.91 -12.37
N ARG A 241 -8.98 -8.79 -13.01
CA ARG A 241 -8.88 -8.48 -14.45
C ARG A 241 -9.48 -9.58 -15.31
N ASP A 242 -9.22 -10.86 -15.01
CA ASP A 242 -9.75 -11.98 -15.77
C ASP A 242 -11.27 -12.06 -15.63
N LEU A 243 -11.80 -11.82 -14.42
CA LEU A 243 -13.24 -11.71 -14.17
C LEU A 243 -13.88 -10.54 -14.93
N TRP A 244 -13.20 -9.38 -14.97
CA TRP A 244 -13.62 -8.22 -15.76
C TRP A 244 -13.75 -8.59 -17.24
N VAL A 245 -12.72 -9.21 -17.83
CA VAL A 245 -12.77 -9.62 -19.25
C VAL A 245 -13.90 -10.61 -19.49
N ALA A 246 -14.10 -11.59 -18.60
CA ALA A 246 -15.14 -12.59 -18.73
C ALA A 246 -16.57 -12.02 -18.68
N LYS A 247 -16.85 -11.06 -17.78
CA LYS A 247 -18.21 -10.51 -17.59
C LYS A 247 -18.52 -9.32 -18.50
N VAL A 248 -17.54 -8.44 -18.68
CA VAL A 248 -17.74 -7.11 -19.29
C VAL A 248 -16.66 -6.74 -20.32
N GLY A 249 -15.77 -7.68 -20.68
CA GLY A 249 -14.71 -7.45 -21.67
C GLY A 249 -15.24 -7.06 -23.06
N TRP A 250 -16.45 -7.47 -23.39
CA TRP A 250 -17.12 -7.10 -24.64
C TRP A 250 -17.31 -5.59 -24.78
N LEU A 251 -17.40 -4.82 -23.68
CA LEU A 251 -17.50 -3.36 -23.70
C LEU A 251 -16.29 -2.67 -24.32
N VAL A 252 -15.13 -3.33 -24.31
CA VAL A 252 -13.88 -2.83 -24.89
C VAL A 252 -13.44 -3.66 -26.10
N GLY A 253 -14.33 -4.48 -26.64
CA GLY A 253 -14.04 -5.34 -27.79
C GLY A 253 -13.08 -6.50 -27.48
N ARG A 254 -12.89 -6.84 -26.20
CA ARG A 254 -12.15 -8.05 -25.79
C ARG A 254 -13.14 -9.19 -25.63
N GLN A 255 -13.10 -10.16 -26.55
CA GLN A 255 -13.82 -11.42 -26.36
C GLN A 255 -12.86 -12.48 -25.80
N VAL A 256 -13.40 -13.37 -24.97
CA VAL A 256 -12.73 -14.57 -24.44
C VAL A 256 -12.69 -15.64 -25.53
#